data_AF-A0A523I4J5-F1
#
_entry.id   AF-A0A523I4J5-F1
#
_cell.length_a   1.000
_cell.length_b   1.000
_cell.length_c   1.000
_cell.angle_alpha   90.00
_cell.angle_beta   90.00
_cell.angle_gamma   90.00
#
_symmetry.space_group_name_H-M   'P 1'
#
loop_
_entity.id
_entity.type
_entity.pdbx_description
1 polymer ?
#
loop_
_entity_poly.entity_id
_entity_poly.type
_entity_poly.pdbx_seq_one_letter_code
_entity_poly.pdbx_strand_id
1 'polypeptide(L)'
;MAEIWNLEIGADTLDDKVKHELPFVECIDLLELLPDEWSSDTETIPDVKTGDPFVDSSGYICVCVRVFQDELDSVGDKGWKPGWYKSKVTVIGLLDKLRSNAK
;
A
#
# COMPACT_ATOMS: atom_id res chain seq x y z
N MET A 1 -12.29 6.47 -1.37
CA MET A 1 -11.39 5.92 -0.33
C MET A 1 -10.23 5.20 -1.00
N ALA A 2 -9.06 5.13 -0.36
CA ALA A 2 -7.94 4.33 -0.83
C ALA A 2 -8.08 2.87 -0.35
N GLU A 3 -7.79 1.93 -1.24
CA GLU A 3 -7.89 0.49 -0.96
C GLU A 3 -6.52 -0.03 -0.52
N ILE A 4 -6.47 -0.69 0.63
CA ILE A 4 -5.25 -1.28 1.18
C ILE A 4 -5.26 -2.79 0.97
N TRP A 5 -4.18 -3.25 0.35
CA TRP A 5 -3.96 -4.63 -0.07
C TRP A 5 -2.70 -5.17 0.60
N ASN A 6 -2.81 -6.38 1.16
CA ASN A 6 -1.76 -7.00 1.97
C ASN A 6 -1.34 -8.34 1.37
N LEU A 7 -0.04 -8.57 1.22
CA LEU A 7 0.48 -9.91 0.88
C LEU A 7 0.65 -10.72 2.17
N GLU A 8 -0.08 -11.81 2.34
CA GLU A 8 0.04 -12.65 3.54
C GLU A 8 1.33 -13.49 3.52
N ILE A 9 1.83 -13.86 4.71
CA ILE A 9 3.02 -14.71 4.83
C ILE A 9 2.78 -16.04 4.14
N GLY A 10 3.64 -16.39 3.18
CA GLY A 10 3.52 -17.62 2.40
C GLY A 10 2.53 -17.56 1.24
N ALA A 11 1.94 -16.39 0.96
CA ALA A 11 1.17 -16.16 -0.26
C ALA A 11 2.10 -15.69 -1.39
N ASP A 12 1.95 -16.28 -2.57
CA ASP A 12 2.74 -15.92 -3.76
C ASP A 12 2.18 -14.70 -4.50
N THR A 13 0.95 -14.28 -4.19
CA THR A 13 0.21 -13.20 -4.84
C THR A 13 -0.65 -12.46 -3.83
N LEU A 14 -0.91 -11.17 -4.06
CA LEU A 14 -1.95 -10.45 -3.32
C LEU A 14 -3.28 -11.19 -3.51
N ASP A 15 -3.97 -11.46 -2.40
CA ASP A 15 -5.33 -11.98 -2.42
C ASP A 15 -6.23 -10.95 -3.10
N ASP A 16 -7.19 -11.37 -3.93
CA ASP A 16 -8.05 -10.51 -4.78
C ASP A 16 -9.12 -9.75 -3.96
N LYS A 17 -8.74 -9.28 -2.77
CA LYS A 17 -9.64 -8.70 -1.78
C LYS A 17 -8.98 -7.53 -1.08
N VAL A 18 -9.69 -6.41 -1.09
CA VAL A 18 -9.40 -5.25 -0.23
C VAL A 18 -9.43 -5.69 1.23
N LYS A 19 -8.34 -5.44 1.97
CA LYS A 19 -8.25 -5.82 3.38
C LYS A 19 -8.72 -4.67 4.27
N HIS A 20 -8.44 -3.42 3.87
CA HIS A 20 -8.91 -2.22 4.56
C HIS A 20 -9.18 -1.09 3.56
N GLU A 21 -10.11 -0.20 3.91
CA GLU A 21 -10.37 1.05 3.18
C GLU A 21 -10.17 2.22 4.14
N LEU A 22 -9.32 3.17 3.76
CA LEU A 22 -9.05 4.38 4.55
C LEU A 22 -8.92 5.59 3.63
N PRO A 23 -9.15 6.82 4.14
CA PRO A 23 -8.84 8.03 3.39
C PRO A 23 -7.37 8.03 2.95
N PHE A 24 -7.09 8.40 1.68
CA PHE A 24 -5.72 8.34 1.17
C PHE A 24 -4.72 9.15 2.00
N VAL A 25 -5.16 10.27 2.58
CA VAL A 25 -4.34 11.09 3.47
C VAL A 25 -3.87 10.33 4.71
N GLU A 26 -4.72 9.49 5.30
CA GLU A 26 -4.34 8.65 6.44
C GLU A 26 -3.40 7.52 6.01
N CYS A 27 -3.59 6.99 4.80
CA CYS A 27 -2.68 6.00 4.22
C CYS A 27 -1.27 6.57 4.04
N ILE A 28 -1.12 7.83 3.60
CA ILE A 28 0.19 8.45 3.42
C ILE A 28 0.98 8.42 4.73
N ASP A 29 0.37 8.83 5.84
CA ASP A 29 1.04 8.90 7.14
C ASP A 29 1.23 7.50 7.77
N LEU A 30 0.21 6.63 7.70
CA LEU A 30 0.27 5.28 8.27
C LEU A 30 1.27 4.39 7.56
N LEU A 31 1.28 4.44 6.23
CA LEU A 31 2.05 3.55 5.37
C LEU A 31 3.31 4.22 4.82
N GLU A 32 3.64 5.43 5.27
CA GLU A 32 4.83 6.18 4.88
C GLU A 32 4.98 6.21 3.36
N LEU A 33 3.87 6.45 2.66
CA LEU A 33 3.83 6.44 1.20
C LEU A 33 4.63 7.61 0.66
N LEU A 34 5.25 7.40 -0.49
CA LEU A 34 6.00 8.44 -1.20
C LEU A 34 5.46 8.57 -2.64
N PRO A 35 5.36 9.80 -3.17
CA PRO A 35 4.80 10.04 -4.50
C PRO A 35 5.63 9.45 -5.65
N ASP A 36 6.92 9.20 -5.42
CA ASP A 36 7.87 8.59 -6.34
C ASP A 36 7.77 7.05 -6.42
N GLU A 37 7.18 6.39 -5.41
CA GLU A 37 6.97 4.94 -5.38
C GLU A 37 5.57 4.56 -5.92
N TRP A 38 5.22 5.19 -7.04
CA TRP A 38 3.92 5.09 -7.72
C TRP A 38 3.99 4.25 -8.99
N SER A 39 2.94 3.45 -9.23
CA SER A 39 2.69 2.74 -10.49
C SER A 39 1.37 3.20 -11.11
N SER A 40 1.41 3.54 -12.41
CA SER A 40 0.26 4.05 -13.17
C SER A 40 -0.81 3.03 -13.51
N ASP A 41 -0.48 1.74 -13.41
CA ASP A 41 -1.39 0.67 -13.82
C ASP A 41 -2.44 0.42 -12.74
N THR A 42 -3.53 1.20 -12.75
CA THR A 42 -4.61 1.05 -11.78
C THR A 42 -5.39 -0.25 -11.95
N GLU A 43 -5.39 -0.89 -13.12
CA GLU A 43 -6.27 -2.03 -13.42
C GLU A 43 -5.63 -3.37 -13.08
N THR A 44 -4.30 -3.46 -13.18
CA THR A 44 -3.56 -4.67 -12.83
C THR A 44 -3.05 -4.58 -11.40
N ILE A 45 -3.35 -5.59 -10.59
CA ILE A 45 -2.72 -5.76 -9.28
C ILE A 45 -1.21 -5.89 -9.51
N PRO A 46 -0.38 -5.02 -8.92
CA PRO A 46 1.06 -5.04 -9.15
C PRO A 46 1.64 -6.38 -8.67
N ASP A 47 2.54 -6.95 -9.48
CA ASP A 47 3.29 -8.14 -9.06
C ASP A 47 4.19 -7.75 -7.86
N VAL A 48 3.80 -8.23 -6.69
CA VAL A 48 4.52 -8.03 -5.43
C VAL A 48 5.44 -9.19 -5.12
N LYS A 49 5.66 -10.13 -6.06
CA LYS A 49 6.69 -11.16 -5.93
C LYS A 49 8.04 -10.49 -5.70
N THR A 50 8.41 -10.38 -4.43
CA THR A 50 9.71 -9.90 -3.98
C THR A 50 10.72 -11.01 -4.23
N GLY A 51 11.18 -11.11 -5.47
CA GLY A 51 12.35 -11.88 -5.86
C GLY A 51 13.63 -11.03 -5.87
N ASP A 52 13.75 -10.05 -4.96
CA ASP A 52 14.99 -9.30 -4.79
C ASP A 52 15.89 -10.01 -3.76
N PRO A 53 16.97 -10.70 -4.20
CA PRO A 53 17.83 -11.50 -3.33
C PRO A 53 18.71 -10.65 -2.40
N PHE A 54 18.69 -9.32 -2.49
CA PHE A 54 19.53 -8.44 -1.69
C PHE A 54 18.82 -7.84 -0.46
N VAL A 55 17.51 -8.04 -0.29
CA VAL A 55 16.74 -7.24 0.69
C VAL A 55 16.38 -8.02 1.96
N ASP A 56 15.92 -9.27 1.93
CA ASP A 56 16.04 -10.15 3.11
C ASP A 56 15.61 -11.60 2.82
N SER A 57 16.27 -12.54 3.47
CA SER A 57 15.98 -13.98 3.43
C SER A 57 14.66 -14.38 4.13
N SER A 58 13.79 -13.41 4.45
CA SER A 58 12.56 -13.58 5.23
C SER A 58 11.27 -13.12 4.54
N GLY A 59 11.33 -12.65 3.27
CA GLY A 59 10.15 -12.30 2.47
C GLY A 59 9.45 -11.03 2.97
N TYR A 60 9.68 -9.90 2.30
CA TYR A 60 8.94 -8.68 2.61
C TYR A 60 7.47 -8.86 2.25
N ILE A 61 6.65 -8.84 3.30
CA ILE A 61 5.21 -8.69 3.24
C ILE A 61 4.90 -7.23 2.87
N CYS A 62 4.71 -6.95 1.59
CA CYS A 62 4.43 -5.59 1.11
C CYS A 62 2.95 -5.21 1.28
N VAL A 63 2.71 -3.98 1.71
CA VAL A 63 1.39 -3.33 1.64
C VAL A 63 1.33 -2.50 0.36
N CYS A 64 0.27 -2.68 -0.42
CA CYS A 64 -0.03 -1.84 -1.59
C CYS A 64 -1.29 -1.02 -1.33
N VAL A 65 -1.27 0.22 -1.80
CA VAL A 65 -2.41 1.14 -1.68
C VAL A 65 -2.84 1.57 -3.06
N ARG A 66 -4.09 1.29 -3.42
CA ARG A 66 -4.70 1.78 -4.65
C ARG A 66 -5.46 3.07 -4.35
N VAL A 67 -5.23 4.10 -5.15
CA VAL A 67 -5.97 5.36 -5.05
C VAL A 67 -6.47 5.80 -6.41
N PHE A 68 -7.68 6.35 -6.43
CA PHE A 68 -8.34 6.88 -7.61
C PHE A 68 -8.32 8.41 -7.62
N GLN A 69 -8.59 9.01 -8.77
CA GLN A 69 -8.53 10.47 -8.96
C GLN A 69 -9.38 11.23 -7.93
N ASP A 70 -10.58 10.75 -7.63
CA ASP A 70 -11.53 11.39 -6.72
C ASP A 70 -10.98 11.60 -5.30
N GLU A 71 -10.08 10.72 -4.84
CA GLU A 71 -9.44 10.86 -3.52
C GLU A 71 -8.29 11.88 -3.52
N LEU A 72 -7.60 12.02 -4.64
CA LEU A 72 -6.44 12.91 -4.76
C LEU A 72 -6.83 14.37 -4.73
N ASP A 73 -8.03 14.68 -5.23
CA ASP A 73 -8.59 16.02 -5.18
C ASP A 73 -8.72 16.55 -3.73
N SER A 74 -8.79 15.65 -2.74
CA SER A 74 -8.86 15.98 -1.32
C SER A 74 -7.48 16.14 -0.64
N VAL A 75 -6.40 15.63 -1.24
CA VAL A 75 -5.04 15.60 -0.65
C VAL A 75 -4.21 16.85 -1.03
N GLY A 76 -4.62 17.54 -2.10
CA GLY A 76 -3.93 18.72 -2.62
C GLY A 76 -2.70 18.38 -3.48
N ASP A 77 -2.21 19.38 -4.20
CA ASP A 77 -1.21 19.23 -5.25
C ASP A 77 0.21 19.01 -4.66
N LYS A 78 0.54 17.75 -4.38
CA LYS A 78 1.86 17.30 -3.89
C LYS A 78 2.54 16.28 -4.83
N GLY A 79 2.08 16.19 -6.08
CA GLY A 79 2.61 15.23 -7.07
C GLY A 79 2.04 13.81 -6.95
N TRP A 80 0.96 13.62 -6.19
CA TRP A 80 0.24 12.35 -6.12
C TRP A 80 -0.58 12.12 -7.41
N LYS A 81 -0.58 10.88 -7.87
CA LYS A 81 -1.27 10.42 -9.08
C LYS A 81 -2.13 9.19 -8.81
N PRO A 82 -3.22 8.98 -9.56
CA PRO A 82 -4.06 7.79 -9.39
C PRO A 82 -3.26 6.55 -9.81
N GLY A 83 -3.35 5.47 -9.04
CA GLY A 83 -2.48 4.31 -9.23
C GLY A 83 -2.24 3.52 -7.96
N TRP A 84 -1.22 2.67 -8.03
CA TRP A 84 -0.75 1.90 -6.88
C TRP A 84 0.46 2.55 -6.26
N TYR A 85 0.47 2.58 -4.93
CA TYR A 85 1.60 2.97 -4.12
C TYR A 85 2.10 1.78 -3.34
N LYS A 86 3.41 1.58 -3.36
CA LYS A 86 4.06 0.57 -2.51
C LYS A 86 4.42 1.23 -1.19
N SER A 87 4.06 0.58 -0.10
CA SER A 87 4.48 1.01 1.23
C SER A 87 5.82 0.39 1.59
N LYS A 88 6.64 1.15 2.32
CA LYS A 88 7.84 0.64 3.01
C LYS A 88 7.50 -0.08 4.31
N VAL A 89 6.28 0.09 4.81
CA VAL A 89 5.77 -0.53 6.02
C VAL A 89 5.29 -1.94 5.69
N THR A 90 5.69 -2.92 6.52
CA THR A 90 5.22 -4.30 6.39
C THR A 90 3.79 -4.43 6.92
N VAL A 91 3.06 -5.48 6.54
CA VAL A 91 1.70 -5.73 7.08
C VAL A 91 1.69 -5.82 8.61
N ILE A 92 2.75 -6.34 9.23
CA ILE A 92 2.88 -6.37 10.70
C ILE A 92 2.92 -4.94 11.25
N GLY A 93 3.73 -4.06 10.65
CA GLY A 93 3.78 -2.65 11.02
C GLY A 93 2.46 -1.92 10.81
N LEU A 94 1.76 -2.20 9.70
CA LEU A 94 0.41 -1.67 9.46
C LEU A 94 -0.57 -2.12 10.56
N LEU A 95 -0.60 -3.41 10.90
CA LEU A 95 -1.51 -3.95 11.91
C LEU A 95 -1.25 -3.35 13.30
N ASP A 96 0.02 -3.12 13.65
CA ASP A 96 0.40 -2.47 14.91
C ASP A 96 0.00 -0.98 14.96
N LYS A 97 0.23 -0.25 13.85
CA LYS A 97 -0.20 1.14 13.70
C LYS A 97 -1.73 1.28 13.74
N LEU A 98 -2.48 0.40 13.05
CA LEU A 98 -3.94 0.38 13.09
C LEU A 98 -4.49 0.12 14.49
N ARG A 99 -3.89 -0.82 15.24
CA ARG A 99 -4.27 -1.08 16.64
C ARG A 99 -4.00 0.12 17.54
N SER A 100 -2.92 0.84 17.30
CA SER A 100 -2.55 2.03 18.08
C SER A 100 -3.46 3.24 17.78
N ASN A 101 -3.93 3.38 16.54
CA ASN A 101 -4.86 4.45 16.13
C ASN A 101 -6.33 4.19 16.53
N ALA A 102 -6.69 2.96 16.91
CA ALA A 102 -8.05 2.59 17.30
C ALA A 102 -8.38 2.90 18.78
N LYS A 103 -7.52 3.61 19.50
CA LYS A 103 -7.60 3.84 20.95
C LYS A 103 -7.63 5.33 21.27
#